data_AF-A0A8T5FZZ0-F1
#
_entry.id   AF-A0A8T5FZZ0-F1
#
_cell.length_a   1.000
_cell.length_b   1.000
_cell.length_c   1.000
_cell.angle_alpha   90.00
_cell.angle_beta   90.00
_cell.angle_gamma   90.00
#
_symmetry.space_group_name_H-M   'P 1'
#
loop_
_entity.id
_entity.type
_entity.pdbx_description
1 polymer ?
#
loop_
_entity_poly.entity_id
_entity_poly.type
_entity_poly.pdbx_seq_one_letter_code
_entity_poly.pdbx_strand_id
1 'polypeptide(L)' 'MATKTISISEDAYNILKSKKETNESFSDIIIKLSGKKKLSSFYGILSDKSAKDFEYNIKESRKRHNKKHVERIKK' A
#
# COMPACT_ATOMS: atom_id res chain seq x y z
N MET A 1 20.58 -0.12 15.29
CA MET A 1 19.12 -0.31 15.40
C MET A 1 18.85 -1.01 16.72
N ALA A 2 17.87 -0.56 17.50
CA ALA A 2 17.48 -1.26 18.72
C ALA A 2 16.70 -2.52 18.32
N THR A 3 17.14 -3.69 18.80
CA THR A 3 16.42 -4.96 18.62
C THR A 3 15.66 -5.28 19.90
N LYS A 4 14.48 -5.90 19.75
CA LYS A 4 13.72 -6.48 20.85
C LYS A 4 13.39 -7.91 20.46
N THR A 5 13.60 -8.84 21.38
CA THR A 5 13.26 -10.25 21.19
C THR A 5 11.82 -10.48 21.60
N ILE A 6 11.06 -11.18 20.77
CA ILE A 6 9.70 -11.63 21.06
C ILE A 6 9.62 -13.14 20.88
N SER A 7 8.87 -13.81 21.74
CA SER A 7 8.54 -15.22 21.57
C SER A 7 7.25 -15.35 20.77
N ILE A 8 7.23 -16.26 19.80
CA ILE A 8 6.06 -16.58 18.98
C ILE A 8 5.85 -18.09 18.96
N SER A 9 4.63 -18.54 18.64
CA SER A 9 4.37 -19.96 18.43
C SER A 9 5.10 -20.47 17.20
N GLU A 10 5.38 -21.78 17.18
CA GLU A 10 6.00 -22.46 16.03
C GLU A 10 5.16 -22.28 14.76
N ASP A 11 3.83 -22.34 14.88
CA ASP A 11 2.90 -22.09 13.76
C ASP A 11 3.05 -20.68 13.19
N ALA A 12 3.14 -19.67 14.06
CA ALA A 12 3.34 -18.29 13.64
C ALA A 12 4.70 -18.10 12.93
N TYR A 13 5.75 -18.76 13.43
CA TYR A 13 7.05 -18.77 12.78
C TYR A 13 6.98 -19.38 11.36
N ASN A 14 6.31 -20.52 11.20
CA ASN A 14 6.15 -21.18 9.91
C ASN A 14 5.33 -20.37 8.91
N ILE A 15 4.29 -19.66 9.38
CA ILE A 15 3.52 -18.72 8.55
C ILE A 15 4.41 -17.57 8.06
N LEU A 16 5.23 -16.99 8.94
CA LEU A 16 6.15 -15.91 8.55
C LEU A 16 7.22 -16.41 7.58
N LYS A 17 7.76 -17.60 7.82
CA LYS A 17 8.79 -18.24 6.99
C LYS A 17 8.27 -18.55 5.58
N SER A 18 7.04 -19.04 5.45
CA SER A 18 6.43 -19.32 4.14
C SER A 18 6.11 -18.06 3.32
N LYS A 19 5.92 -16.91 3.99
CA LYS A 19 5.66 -15.61 3.36
C LYS A 19 6.93 -14.80 3.05
N LYS A 20 8.10 -15.26 3.49
CA LYS A 20 9.38 -14.57 3.36
C LYS A 20 9.96 -14.75 1.95
N GLU A 21 10.23 -13.63 1.28
CA GLU A 21 11.05 -13.65 0.05
C GLU A 21 12.56 -13.75 0.39
N THR A 22 13.38 -14.18 -0.57
CA THR A 22 14.80 -14.55 -0.37
C THR A 22 15.61 -13.44 0.30
N ASN A 23 15.24 -12.17 0.10
CA ASN A 23 15.97 -11.00 0.60
C ASN A 23 15.21 -10.16 1.64
N GLU A 24 14.05 -10.60 2.15
CA GLU A 24 13.27 -9.88 3.19
C GLU A 24 13.62 -10.39 4.61
N SER A 25 13.62 -9.52 5.62
CA SER A 25 13.72 -9.93 7.02
C SER A 25 12.36 -10.25 7.65
N PHE A 26 12.35 -10.98 8.77
CA PHE A 26 11.10 -11.23 9.52
C PHE A 26 10.44 -9.93 9.99
N SER A 27 11.24 -8.92 10.36
CA SER A 27 10.72 -7.60 10.74
C SER A 27 10.01 -6.91 9.58
N ASP A 28 10.52 -7.05 8.35
CA ASP A 28 9.90 -6.47 7.16
C ASP A 28 8.54 -7.09 6.85
N ILE A 29 8.43 -8.42 6.99
CA ILE A 29 7.17 -9.15 6.80
C ILE A 29 6.13 -8.74 7.84
N ILE A 30 6.54 -8.61 9.11
CA ILE A 30 5.63 -8.14 10.18
C ILE A 30 5.10 -6.75 9.85
N ILE A 31 5.96 -5.83 9.39
CA ILE A 31 5.54 -4.49 8.98
C ILE A 31 4.61 -4.54 7.75
N LYS A 32 4.96 -5.34 6.73
CA LYS A 32 4.17 -5.55 5.50
C LYS A 32 2.77 -6.09 5.81
N LEU A 33 2.67 -7.08 6.70
CA LEU A 33 1.40 -7.68 7.13
C LEU A 33 0.58 -6.77 8.06
N SER A 34 1.25 -5.93 8.85
CA SER A 34 0.55 -5.00 9.76
C SER A 34 -0.21 -3.87 9.03
N GLY A 35 -0.12 -3.79 7.70
CA GLY A 35 -0.77 -2.74 6.91
C GLY A 35 -0.17 -1.34 7.12
N LYS A 36 0.84 -1.19 7.99
CA LYS A 36 1.53 0.08 8.28
C LYS A 36 2.58 0.41 7.23
N LYS A 37 2.26 0.25 5.94
CA LYS A 37 3.12 0.84 4.90
C LYS A 37 2.99 2.36 5.02
N LYS A 38 4.05 3.01 5.48
CA LYS A 38 4.12 4.47 5.45
C LYS A 38 4.07 4.88 3.99
N LEU A 39 3.07 5.66 3.58
CA LEU A 39 2.95 6.14 2.20
C LEU A 39 4.22 6.87 1.73
N SER A 40 5.01 7.39 2.68
CA SER A 40 6.34 7.96 2.46
C SER A 40 7.35 6.99 1.84
N SER A 41 7.21 5.66 1.99
CA SER A 41 8.09 4.69 1.31
C SER A 41 7.85 4.64 -0.20
N PHE A 42 6.75 5.22 -0.68
CA PHE A 42 6.43 5.35 -2.11
C PHE A 42 6.75 6.74 -2.67
N TYR A 43 7.28 7.65 -1.82
CA TYR A 43 7.63 9.01 -2.24
C TYR A 43 8.83 8.98 -3.19
N GLY A 44 8.66 9.55 -4.39
CA GLY A 44 9.73 9.63 -5.41
C GLY A 44 9.83 8.47 -6.40
N ILE A 45 8.93 7.46 -6.32
CA ILE A 45 8.93 6.33 -7.29
C ILE A 45 8.35 6.74 -8.65
N LEU A 46 7.42 7.70 -8.67
CA LEU A 46 6.80 8.17 -9.91
C LEU A 46 7.62 9.31 -10.53
N SER A 47 7.91 9.19 -11.82
CA SER A 47 8.44 10.32 -12.60
C SER A 47 7.42 11.47 -12.63
N ASP A 48 7.89 12.71 -12.81
CA ASP A 48 7.00 13.88 -12.91
C ASP A 48 5.93 13.73 -13.99
N LYS A 49 6.27 13.09 -15.12
CA LYS A 49 5.33 12.79 -16.19
C LYS A 49 4.26 11.80 -15.73
N SER A 50 4.68 10.67 -15.17
CA SER A 50 3.76 9.65 -14.66
C SER A 50 2.87 10.20 -13.55
N ALA A 51 3.40 11.07 -12.68
CA ALA A 51 2.65 11.74 -11.63
C ALA A 51 1.56 12.67 -12.20
N LYS A 52 1.90 13.51 -13.19
CA LYS A 52 0.94 14.39 -13.87
C LYS A 52 -0.14 13.59 -14.61
N ASP A 53 0.24 12.52 -15.31
CA ASP A 53 -0.70 11.65 -16.02
C ASP A 53 -1.66 10.98 -15.04
N PHE A 54 -1.15 10.51 -13.91
CA PHE A 54 -1.96 9.91 -12.85
C PHE A 54 -2.94 10.92 -12.24
N GLU A 55 -2.47 12.14 -11.94
CA GLU A 55 -3.30 13.22 -11.43
C GLU A 55 -4.43 13.59 -12.41
N TYR A 56 -4.10 13.72 -13.70
CA TYR A 56 -5.07 14.00 -14.75
C TYR A 56 -6.16 12.93 -14.81
N ASN A 57 -5.78 11.65 -14.86
CA ASN A 57 -6.73 10.54 -14.92
C ASN A 57 -7.66 10.46 -13.71
N ILE A 58 -7.13 10.73 -12.50
CA ILE A 58 -7.95 10.80 -11.28
C ILE A 58 -8.97 11.93 -11.38
N LYS A 59 -8.55 13.14 -11.81
CA LYS A 59 -9.45 14.29 -11.95
C LYS A 59 -10.57 14.00 -12.94
N GLU A 60 -10.25 13.44 -14.10
CA GLU A 60 -11.26 13.09 -15.12
C GLU A 60 -12.21 11.99 -14.64
N SER A 61 -11.70 10.97 -13.93
CA SER A 61 -12.55 9.94 -13.34
C SER A 61 -13.54 10.53 -12.32
N ARG A 62 -13.09 11.42 -11.44
CA ARG A 62 -13.93 12.12 -10.46
C ARG A 62 -14.98 13.00 -11.12
N LYS A 63 -14.62 13.76 -12.16
CA LYS A 63 -15.57 14.56 -12.94
C LYS A 63 -16.67 13.69 -13.54
N ARG A 64 -16.30 12.57 -14.16
CA ARG A 64 -17.26 11.61 -14.74
C ARG A 64 -18.20 11.05 -13.66
N HIS A 65 -17.66 10.66 -12.51
CA HIS A 65 -18.46 10.18 -11.39
C HIS A 65 -19.44 11.23 -10.88
N ASN A 66 -18.97 12.46 -10.65
CA ASN A 66 -19.82 13.55 -10.19
C ASN A 66 -20.93 13.88 -11.19
N LYS A 67 -20.61 13.92 -12.49
CA LYS A 67 -21.62 14.15 -13.55
C LYS A 67 -22.70 13.07 -13.51
N LYS A 68 -22.32 11.79 -13.49
CA LYS A 68 -23.25 10.66 -13.38
C LYS A 68 -24.08 10.72 -12.09
N HIS A 69 -23.47 11.13 -10.98
CA HIS A 69 -24.16 11.26 -9.70
C HIS A 69 -25.21 12.36 -9.73
N VAL A 70 -24.90 13.52 -10.30
CA VAL A 70 -25.84 14.64 -10.49
C VAL A 70 -26.97 14.23 -11.44
N GLU A 71 -26.67 13.55 -12.54
CA GLU A 71 -27.67 13.01 -13.47
C GLU A 71 -28.64 12.04 -12.78
N ARG A 72 -28.15 11.20 -11.85
CA ARG A 72 -28.97 10.29 -11.06
C ARG A 72 -29.87 11.00 -10.05
N ILE A 73 -29.43 12.11 -9.47
CA ILE A 73 -30.20 12.87 -8.46
C ILE A 73 -31.28 13.76 -9.11
N LYS A 74 -31.08 14.18 -10.37
CA LYS A 74 -32.04 15.03 -11.10
C LYS A 74 -33.21 14.26 -11.74
N LYS A 75 -33.19 12.92 -11.73
CA LYS A 75 -34.27 12.06 -12.22
C LYS A 75 -35.16 11.62 -11.07
#